data_AF-A0A1Q9S9M2-F1
#
_entry.id   AF-A0A1Q9S9M2-F1
#
_cell.length_a   1.000
_cell.length_b   1.000
_cell.length_c   1.000
_cell.angle_alpha   90.00
_cell.angle_beta   90.00
_cell.angle_gamma   90.00
#
_symmetry.space_group_name_H-M   'P 1'
#
loop_
_entity.id
_entity.type
_entity.pdbx_description
1 polymer ?
#
loop_
_entity_poly.entity_id
_entity_poly.type
_entity_poly.pdbx_seq_one_letter_code
_entity_poly.pdbx_strand_id
1 'polypeptide(L)'
;MYSFRDGALSWVNPEEENVHVEIAVCDAADGRFVPAVGVTATLVTPGGEELGPYAQELVWHPMLYHYARNWVVPEDGEYTLRVHIDPPAFMRHDEVNGRRFTEPVDVEFTGVKIQRGAEPVTPPQP
;
A
#
# COMPACT_ATOMS: atom_id res chain seq x y z
N MET A 1 -11.66 3.85 7.37
CA MET A 1 -10.36 3.94 8.10
C MET A 1 -10.38 5.12 9.05
N TYR A 2 -9.66 5.06 10.17
CA TYR A 2 -9.48 6.24 11.03
C TYR A 2 -8.41 7.19 10.47
N SER A 3 -8.63 8.49 10.57
CA SER A 3 -7.68 9.54 10.19
C SER A 3 -7.60 10.59 11.29
N PHE A 4 -6.39 10.99 11.68
CA PHE A 4 -6.18 12.07 12.65
C PHE A 4 -6.00 13.40 11.92
N ARG A 5 -6.99 14.28 11.98
CA ARG A 5 -6.99 15.60 11.32
C ARG A 5 -7.59 16.64 12.25
N ASP A 6 -7.07 17.86 12.21
CA ASP A 6 -7.57 19.00 13.00
C ASP A 6 -7.68 18.71 14.51
N GLY A 7 -6.75 17.89 15.04
CA GLY A 7 -6.71 17.52 16.45
C GLY A 7 -7.71 16.45 16.88
N ALA A 8 -8.41 15.80 15.94
CA ALA A 8 -9.38 14.75 16.24
C ALA A 8 -9.15 13.49 15.37
N LEU A 9 -9.45 12.33 15.95
CA LEU A 9 -9.46 11.05 15.24
C LEU A 9 -10.89 10.78 14.73
N SER A 10 -11.07 10.71 13.41
CA SER A 10 -12.39 10.50 12.79
C SER A 10 -12.38 9.28 11.87
N TRP A 11 -13.52 8.59 11.77
CA TRP A 11 -13.72 7.53 10.80
C TRP A 11 -14.04 8.12 9.42
N VAL A 12 -13.33 7.66 8.41
CA VAL A 12 -13.48 8.04 7.00
C VAL A 12 -13.84 6.80 6.20
N ASN A 13 -14.98 6.82 5.54
CA ASN A 13 -15.37 5.80 4.57
C ASN A 13 -14.76 6.11 3.20
N PRO A 14 -14.53 5.10 2.34
CA PRO A 14 -14.31 5.35 0.92
C PRO A 14 -15.52 6.07 0.32
N GLU A 15 -15.29 6.92 -0.68
CA GLU A 15 -16.32 7.60 -1.44
C GLU A 15 -16.61 6.81 -2.71
N GLU A 16 -15.89 7.09 -3.80
CA GLU A 16 -16.00 6.38 -5.08
C GLU A 16 -15.06 5.17 -5.16
N GLU A 17 -14.11 5.06 -4.23
CA GLU A 17 -13.12 4.01 -4.26
C GLU A 17 -13.74 2.63 -4.01
N ASN A 18 -13.36 1.68 -4.85
CA ASN A 18 -13.95 0.35 -4.92
C ASN A 18 -12.91 -0.78 -4.72
N VAL A 19 -11.65 -0.43 -4.46
CA VAL A 19 -10.55 -1.35 -4.14
C VAL A 19 -9.66 -0.74 -3.05
N HIS A 20 -9.21 -1.56 -2.10
CA HIS A 20 -8.15 -1.20 -1.16
C HIS A 20 -6.89 -2.01 -1.51
N VAL A 21 -5.79 -1.32 -1.82
CA VAL A 21 -4.51 -1.97 -2.15
C VAL A 21 -3.59 -1.82 -0.95
N GLU A 22 -3.08 -2.94 -0.44
CA GLU A 22 -2.16 -3.00 0.69
C GLU A 22 -0.83 -3.66 0.29
N ILE A 23 0.28 -3.06 0.70
CA ILE A 23 1.65 -3.52 0.40
C ILE A 23 2.45 -3.55 1.70
N ALA A 24 2.85 -4.75 2.13
CA ALA A 24 3.77 -4.92 3.24
C ALA A 24 5.20 -5.06 2.72
N VAL A 25 6.07 -4.13 3.10
CA VAL A 25 7.51 -4.19 2.76
C VAL A 25 8.23 -4.83 3.94
N CYS A 26 8.78 -6.02 3.73
CA CYS A 26 9.46 -6.78 4.79
C CYS A 26 10.92 -7.05 4.43
N ASP A 27 11.79 -7.03 5.43
CA ASP A 27 13.15 -7.51 5.35
C ASP A 27 13.15 -9.01 5.06
N ALA A 28 13.70 -9.42 3.92
CA ALA A 28 13.72 -10.83 3.52
C ALA A 28 14.53 -11.73 4.49
N ALA A 29 15.45 -11.16 5.27
CA ALA A 29 16.29 -11.94 6.18
C ALA A 29 15.56 -12.35 7.47
N ASP A 30 14.67 -11.50 8.00
CA ASP A 30 14.03 -11.72 9.31
C ASP A 30 12.52 -11.44 9.35
N GLY A 31 11.93 -11.02 8.23
CA GLY A 31 10.49 -10.78 8.08
C GLY A 31 9.99 -9.49 8.73
N ARG A 32 10.86 -8.65 9.31
CA ARG A 32 10.42 -7.40 9.93
C ARG A 32 9.95 -6.40 8.89
N PHE A 33 8.87 -5.69 9.21
CA PHE A 33 8.41 -4.57 8.39
C PHE A 33 9.48 -3.47 8.31
N VAL A 34 9.65 -2.92 7.11
CA VAL A 34 10.56 -1.80 6.83
C VAL A 34 9.71 -0.51 6.73
N PRO A 35 9.74 0.35 7.76
CA PRO A 35 8.96 1.59 7.76
C PRO A 35 9.65 2.70 6.97
N ALA A 36 8.95 3.82 6.78
CA ALA A 36 9.50 5.07 6.24
C ALA A 36 10.23 4.95 4.89
N VAL A 37 9.86 3.97 4.07
CA VAL A 37 10.19 3.91 2.64
C VAL A 37 9.10 4.57 1.79
N GLY A 38 9.49 5.12 0.65
CA GLY A 38 8.56 5.57 -0.38
C GLY A 38 8.04 4.36 -1.16
N VAL A 39 6.72 4.22 -1.26
CA VAL A 39 6.08 3.14 -2.02
C VAL A 39 5.14 3.76 -3.03
N THR A 40 5.32 3.44 -4.31
CA THR A 40 4.37 3.78 -5.36
C THR A 40 3.89 2.52 -6.06
N ALA A 41 2.63 2.52 -6.47
CA ALA A 41 2.03 1.39 -7.17
C ALA A 41 1.30 1.86 -8.43
N THR A 42 1.32 1.02 -9.45
CA THR A 42 0.58 1.17 -10.71
C THR A 42 -0.22 -0.09 -10.96
N LEU A 43 -1.51 0.04 -11.27
CA LEU A 43 -2.33 -1.06 -11.77
C LEU A 43 -2.47 -0.92 -13.28
N VAL A 44 -2.16 -1.99 -14.02
CA VAL A 44 -2.50 -2.11 -15.44
C VAL A 44 -3.82 -2.88 -15.54
N THR A 45 -4.84 -2.28 -16.14
CA THR A 45 -6.18 -2.88 -16.31
C THR A 45 -6.16 -4.08 -17.26
N PRO A 46 -7.20 -4.93 -17.25
CA PRO A 46 -7.40 -5.96 -18.28
C PRO A 46 -7.35 -5.40 -19.72
N GLY A 47 -7.86 -4.19 -19.92
CA GLY A 47 -7.77 -3.47 -21.20
C GLY A 47 -6.41 -2.85 -21.53
N GLY A 48 -5.45 -2.88 -20.60
CA GLY A 48 -4.09 -2.35 -20.78
C GLY A 48 -3.90 -0.88 -20.38
N GLU A 49 -4.90 -0.23 -19.77
CA GLU A 49 -4.78 1.12 -19.24
C GLU A 49 -3.93 1.12 -17.96
N GLU A 50 -3.09 2.14 -17.78
CA GLU A 50 -2.30 2.29 -16.55
C GLU A 50 -2.98 3.28 -15.59
N LEU A 51 -3.22 2.83 -14.36
CA LEU A 51 -3.70 3.62 -13.24
C LEU A 51 -2.53 3.85 -12.28
N GLY A 52 -2.04 5.08 -12.19
CA GLY A 52 -0.87 5.45 -11.38
C GLY A 52 0.33 5.95 -12.21
N PRO A 53 1.55 6.00 -11.64
CA PRO A 53 1.90 5.54 -10.29
C PRO A 53 1.31 6.43 -9.20
N TYR A 54 0.74 5.80 -8.16
CA TYR A 54 0.24 6.50 -6.98
C TYR A 54 1.03 6.13 -5.74
N ALA A 55 1.37 7.15 -4.94
CA ALA A 55 1.94 6.95 -3.62
C ALA A 55 0.97 6.19 -2.71
N GLN A 56 1.54 5.25 -1.96
CA GLN A 56 0.86 4.46 -0.94
C GLN A 56 1.28 4.99 0.44
N GLU A 57 0.32 5.23 1.32
CA GLU A 57 0.56 5.85 2.62
C GLU A 57 0.83 4.79 3.68
N LEU A 58 1.71 5.08 4.65
CA LEU A 58 1.91 4.20 5.80
C LEU A 58 0.63 4.15 6.66
N VAL A 59 0.03 2.97 6.74
CA VAL A 59 -1.18 2.68 7.51
C VAL A 59 -0.88 1.64 8.58
N TRP A 60 -1.60 1.75 9.69
CA TRP A 60 -1.61 0.75 10.76
C TRP A 60 -2.92 -0.05 10.74
N HIS A 61 -2.81 -1.36 10.80
CA HIS A 61 -3.90 -2.28 11.09
C HIS A 61 -3.47 -3.22 12.23
N PRO A 62 -4.38 -3.70 13.10
CA PRO A 62 -4.03 -4.55 14.25
C PRO A 62 -3.15 -5.76 13.93
N MET A 63 -3.17 -6.25 12.69
CA MET A 63 -2.33 -7.35 12.22
C MET A 63 -0.91 -6.90 11.84
N LEU A 64 -0.74 -5.78 11.10
CA LEU A 64 0.56 -5.31 10.60
C LEU A 64 0.54 -3.85 10.13
N TYR A 65 1.70 -3.22 10.13
CA TYR A 65 1.96 -1.99 9.38
C TYR A 65 2.15 -2.29 7.90
N HIS A 66 1.55 -1.48 7.04
CA HIS A 66 1.64 -1.61 5.59
C HIS A 66 1.48 -0.26 4.91
N TYR A 67 1.71 -0.24 3.60
CA TYR A 67 1.47 0.90 2.73
C TYR A 67 0.18 0.66 1.97
N ALA A 68 -0.75 1.60 2.01
CA ALA A 68 -2.03 1.42 1.37
C ALA A 68 -2.62 2.69 0.77
N ARG A 69 -3.57 2.47 -0.12
CA ARG A 69 -4.43 3.49 -0.71
C ARG A 69 -5.74 2.85 -1.15
N ASN A 70 -6.81 3.62 -1.10
CA ASN A 70 -8.05 3.31 -1.80
C ASN A 70 -7.93 3.71 -3.28
N TRP A 71 -8.49 2.90 -4.18
CA TRP A 71 -8.43 3.08 -5.63
C TRP A 71 -9.82 3.01 -6.24
N VAL A 72 -10.01 3.74 -7.34
CA VAL A 72 -11.13 3.54 -8.27
C VAL A 72 -10.60 2.75 -9.45
N VAL A 73 -11.12 1.54 -9.65
CA VAL A 73 -10.84 0.73 -10.85
C VAL A 73 -12.07 0.67 -11.76
N PRO A 74 -11.89 0.73 -13.10
CA PRO A 74 -13.02 0.86 -14.02
C PRO A 74 -13.75 -0.45 -14.28
N GLU A 75 -13.09 -1.61 -14.12
CA GLU A 75 -13.61 -2.91 -14.53
C GLU A 75 -13.22 -4.05 -13.57
N ASP A 76 -13.94 -5.17 -13.65
CA ASP A 76 -13.52 -6.42 -13.00
C ASP A 76 -12.55 -7.17 -13.92
N GLY A 77 -11.64 -7.97 -13.37
CA GLY A 77 -10.79 -8.83 -14.18
C GLY A 77 -9.40 -9.07 -13.62
N GLU A 78 -8.49 -9.45 -14.51
CA GLU A 78 -7.08 -9.72 -14.20
C GLU A 78 -6.23 -8.47 -14.48
N TYR A 79 -5.67 -7.92 -13.42
CA TYR A 79 -4.79 -6.76 -13.45
C TYR A 79 -3.33 -7.19 -13.37
N THR A 80 -2.43 -6.28 -13.77
CA THR A 80 -1.02 -6.34 -13.39
C THR A 80 -0.72 -5.25 -12.36
N LEU A 81 -0.21 -5.63 -11.19
CA LEU A 81 0.25 -4.69 -10.17
C LEU A 81 1.76 -4.52 -10.27
N ARG A 82 2.20 -3.30 -10.53
CA ARG A 82 3.61 -2.89 -10.46
C ARG A 82 3.82 -2.06 -9.21
N VAL A 83 4.85 -2.38 -8.45
CA VAL A 83 5.22 -1.65 -7.23
C VAL A 83 6.67 -1.22 -7.33
N HIS A 84 6.93 0.05 -7.04
CA HIS A 84 8.25 0.63 -6.88
C HIS A 84 8.45 1.06 -5.43
N ILE A 85 9.60 0.71 -4.87
CA ILE A 85 9.98 1.02 -3.48
C ILE A 85 11.33 1.73 -3.47
N ASP A 86 11.35 2.96 -2.94
CA ASP A 86 12.57 3.72 -2.73
C ASP A 86 13.41 3.11 -1.58
N PRO A 87 14.76 3.21 -1.65
CA PRO A 87 15.59 2.84 -0.52
C PRO A 87 15.30 3.76 0.70
N PRO A 88 15.30 3.22 1.93
CA PRO A 88 15.05 4.02 3.13
C PRO A 88 16.11 5.10 3.35
N ALA A 89 15.67 6.33 3.57
CA ALA A 89 16.54 7.48 3.81
C ALA A 89 16.89 7.71 5.29
N PHE A 90 16.28 6.98 6.21
CA PHE A 90 16.52 7.15 7.65
C PHE A 90 17.89 6.62 8.10
N MET A 91 18.41 7.19 9.18
CA MET A 91 19.68 6.79 9.80
C MET A 91 19.61 5.37 10.37
N ARG A 92 20.66 4.57 10.17
CA ARG A 92 20.75 3.17 10.62
C ARG A 92 21.96 3.00 11.54
N HIS A 93 21.78 2.37 12.69
CA HIS A 93 22.79 2.21 13.72
C HIS A 93 23.19 0.73 13.90
N ASP A 94 23.86 0.19 12.88
CA ASP A 94 24.49 -1.13 12.89
C ASP A 94 25.53 -1.21 11.75
N GLU A 95 26.74 -1.72 12.03
CA GLU A 95 27.86 -1.74 11.06
C GLU A 95 27.64 -2.73 9.90
N VAL A 96 26.86 -3.80 10.11
CA VAL A 96 26.69 -4.91 9.16
C VAL A 96 25.31 -4.87 8.50
N ASN A 97 24.26 -4.70 9.30
CA ASN A 97 22.86 -4.65 8.88
C ASN A 97 22.45 -3.24 8.42
N GLY A 98 23.18 -2.19 8.83
CA GLY A 98 22.91 -0.82 8.43
C GLY A 98 23.21 -0.52 6.96
N ARG A 99 23.99 -1.38 6.28
CA ARG A 99 24.31 -1.26 4.85
C ARG A 99 23.37 -2.02 3.90
N ARG A 100 22.19 -2.45 4.38
CA ARG A 100 21.15 -3.14 3.58
C ARG A 100 20.17 -2.14 2.98
N PHE A 101 19.38 -2.51 1.96
CA PHE A 101 18.36 -1.64 1.34
C PHE A 101 18.94 -0.37 0.70
N THR A 102 20.00 -0.52 -0.10
CA THR A 102 20.69 0.61 -0.73
C THR A 102 20.19 0.93 -2.13
N GLU A 103 19.38 0.03 -2.70
CA GLU A 103 18.87 0.13 -4.05
C GLU A 103 17.33 0.11 -4.01
N PRO A 104 16.67 0.76 -4.98
CA PRO A 104 15.24 0.64 -5.13
C PRO A 104 14.85 -0.79 -5.50
N VAL A 105 13.58 -1.13 -5.25
CA VAL A 105 13.00 -2.41 -5.64
C VAL A 105 11.81 -2.17 -6.55
N ASP A 106 11.82 -2.81 -7.71
CA ASP A 106 10.69 -2.90 -8.62
C ASP A 106 10.16 -4.34 -8.64
N VAL A 107 8.86 -4.51 -8.46
CA VAL A 107 8.20 -5.82 -8.50
C VAL A 107 6.92 -5.74 -9.33
N GLU A 108 6.68 -6.79 -10.11
CA GLU A 108 5.47 -6.96 -10.92
C GLU A 108 4.74 -8.24 -10.50
N PHE A 109 3.43 -8.11 -10.26
CA PHE A 109 2.51 -9.21 -10.04
C PHE A 109 1.47 -9.22 -11.17
N THR A 110 1.49 -10.27 -11.99
CA THR A 110 0.53 -10.45 -13.09
C THR A 110 -0.64 -11.33 -12.67
N GLY A 111 -1.82 -11.14 -13.27
CA GLY A 111 -2.98 -11.99 -13.02
C GLY A 111 -3.64 -11.73 -11.68
N VAL A 112 -3.53 -10.51 -11.15
CA VAL A 112 -4.17 -10.08 -9.91
C VAL A 112 -5.67 -9.96 -10.16
N LYS A 113 -6.45 -10.88 -9.60
CA LYS A 113 -7.91 -10.91 -9.79
C LYS A 113 -8.58 -9.88 -8.91
N ILE A 114 -9.25 -8.90 -9.52
CA ILE A 114 -10.01 -7.86 -8.84
C ILE A 114 -11.49 -7.98 -9.23
N GLN A 115 -12.34 -7.95 -8.21
CA GLN A 115 -13.79 -7.82 -8.36
C GLN A 115 -14.22 -6.58 -7.59
N ARG A 116 -14.93 -5.67 -8.26
CA ARG A 116 -15.46 -4.44 -7.69
C ARG A 116 -16.62 -4.78 -6.75
N GLY A 117 -16.65 -4.08 -5.63
CA GLY A 117 -17.73 -4.16 -4.65
C GLY A 117 -17.18 -4.33 -3.24
N ALA A 118 -17.39 -3.32 -2.40
CA ALA A 118 -17.25 -3.40 -0.96
C ALA A 118 -18.51 -2.79 -0.33
N GLU A 119 -19.08 -3.46 0.66
CA GLU A 119 -20.18 -2.87 1.44
C GLU A 119 -19.60 -1.77 2.36
N PRO A 120 -20.28 -0.61 2.50
CA PRO A 120 -19.90 0.38 3.48
C PRO A 120 -19.88 -0.22 4.89
N VAL A 121 -18.79 0.00 5.62
CA VAL A 121 -18.67 -0.46 7.01
C VAL A 121 -19.13 0.62 7.98
N THR A 122 -20.05 0.26 8.87
CA THR A 122 -20.36 1.10 10.04
C THR A 122 -19.32 0.81 11.10
N PRO A 123 -18.53 1.80 11.58
CA PRO A 123 -17.58 1.55 12.66
C PRO A 123 -18.32 1.09 13.93
N PRO A 124 -17.72 0.19 14.73
CA PRO A 124 -18.32 -0.21 16.00
C PRO A 124 -18.51 1.02 16.90
N GLN A 125 -19.67 1.09 17.56
CA GLN A 125 -19.89 2.11 18.59
C GLN A 125 -19.05 1.77 19.83
N PRO A 126 -18.52 2.80 20.53
CA PRO A 126 -17.69 2.61 21.72
C PRO A 126 -18.41 1.90 22.86
#